data_AF-A0A192GQL6-F1
#
_entry.id   AF-A0A192GQL6-F1
#
_cell.length_a   1.000
_cell.length_b   1.000
_cell.length_c   1.000
_cell.angle_alpha   90.00
_cell.angle_beta   90.00
_cell.angle_gamma   90.00
#
_symmetry.space_group_name_H-M   'P 1'
#
loop_
_entity.id
_entity.type
_entity.pdbx_description
1 polymer ?
#
loop_
_entity_poly.entity_id
_entity_poly.type
_entity_poly.pdbx_seq_one_letter_code
_entity_poly.pdbx_strand_id
1 'polypeptide(L)'
;CRRMVVVVSDDYLQSKECDFQTKFALSLSPGAHQKRLIPIKYKAMKKEFPSILRFITVCDYTNPCTKSWFWTRLAKALSLP
;
A
#
# COMPACT_ATOMS: atom_id res chain seq x y z
N CYS A 1 2.55 -1.60 -16.58
CA CYS A 1 1.95 -1.15 -15.30
C CYS A 1 2.94 -0.30 -14.51
N ARG A 2 2.68 1.01 -14.31
CA ARG A 2 3.66 1.93 -13.69
C ARG A 2 3.60 1.94 -12.15
N ARG A 3 2.44 1.69 -11.55
CA ARG A 3 2.24 1.65 -10.10
C ARG A 3 1.35 0.46 -9.70
N MET A 4 1.60 -0.13 -8.54
CA MET A 4 0.88 -1.24 -7.94
C MET A 4 0.18 -0.75 -6.68
N VAL A 5 -1.13 -0.94 -6.61
CA VAL A 5 -1.92 -0.61 -5.43
C VAL A 5 -2.10 -1.89 -4.63
N VAL A 6 -1.78 -1.82 -3.33
CA VAL A 6 -1.86 -2.95 -2.42
C VAL A 6 -2.91 -2.64 -1.37
N VAL A 7 -4.02 -3.36 -1.36
CA VAL A 7 -5.04 -3.20 -0.32
C VAL A 7 -4.71 -4.13 0.83
N VAL A 8 -4.23 -3.55 1.93
CA VAL A 8 -3.85 -4.30 3.13
C VAL A 8 -5.09 -4.56 3.98
N SER A 9 -5.37 -5.85 4.20
CA SER A 9 -6.46 -6.39 5.02
C SER A 9 -5.95 -7.58 5.84
N ASP A 10 -6.77 -8.08 6.77
CA ASP A 10 -6.41 -9.28 7.55
C ASP A 10 -6.24 -10.53 6.66
N ASP A 11 -6.97 -10.62 5.54
CA ASP A 11 -6.89 -11.70 4.55
C ASP A 11 -5.64 -11.59 3.68
N TYR A 12 -5.23 -10.35 3.37
CA TYR A 12 -4.00 -10.06 2.65
C TYR A 12 -2.77 -10.61 3.39
N LEU A 13 -2.80 -10.63 4.73
CA LEU A 13 -1.74 -11.20 5.56
C LEU A 13 -1.72 -12.74 5.55
N GLN A 14 -2.79 -13.41 5.14
CA GLN A 14 -2.86 -14.88 5.07
C GLN A 14 -2.51 -15.44 3.69
N SER A 15 -2.65 -14.67 2.62
CA SER A 15 -2.32 -15.11 1.26
C SER A 15 -0.82 -15.04 0.99
N LYS A 16 -0.22 -16.20 0.67
CA LYS A 16 1.18 -16.32 0.25
C LYS A 16 1.41 -15.68 -1.12
N GLU A 17 0.39 -15.69 -1.97
CA GLU A 17 0.41 -15.10 -3.30
C GLU A 17 0.56 -13.57 -3.20
N CYS A 18 -0.17 -12.94 -2.27
CA CYS A 18 -0.05 -11.51 -2.00
C CYS A 18 1.33 -11.11 -1.46
N ASP A 19 1.91 -11.92 -0.58
CA ASP A 19 3.26 -11.71 -0.06
C ASP A 19 4.32 -11.81 -1.17
N PHE A 20 4.21 -12.81 -2.05
CA PHE A 20 5.10 -12.95 -3.21
C PHE A 20 5.01 -11.74 -4.14
N GLN A 21 3.79 -11.34 -4.54
CA GLN A 21 3.58 -10.20 -5.43
C GLN A 21 4.16 -8.91 -4.85
N THR A 22 4.08 -8.75 -3.54
CA THR A 22 4.59 -7.56 -2.84
C THR A 22 6.10 -7.57 -2.73
N LYS A 23 6.69 -8.70 -2.35
CA LYS A 23 8.15 -8.87 -2.33
C LYS A 23 8.75 -8.71 -3.72
N PHE A 24 8.09 -9.24 -4.73
CA PHE A 24 8.48 -9.09 -6.14
C PHE A 24 8.37 -7.63 -6.60
N ALA A 25 7.27 -6.94 -6.27
CA ALA A 25 7.13 -5.52 -6.60
C ALA A 25 8.19 -4.65 -5.90
N LEU A 26 8.57 -5.00 -4.66
CA LEU A 26 9.65 -4.33 -3.92
C LEU A 26 11.02 -4.59 -4.52
N SER A 27 11.31 -5.84 -4.94
CA SER A 27 12.60 -6.20 -5.56
C SER A 27 12.79 -5.56 -6.93
N LEU A 28 11.70 -5.28 -7.66
CA LEU A 28 11.72 -4.55 -8.93
C LEU A 28 12.03 -3.05 -8.79
N SER A 29 12.02 -2.51 -7.56
CA SER A 29 12.41 -1.13 -7.26
C SER A 29 13.54 -1.09 -6.22
N PRO A 30 14.76 -1.54 -6.59
CA PRO A 30 15.92 -1.45 -5.72
C PRO A 30 16.33 0.03 -5.64
N GLY A 31 15.84 0.70 -4.60
CA GLY A 31 15.98 2.14 -4.42
C GLY A 31 14.62 2.81 -4.42
N ALA A 32 14.20 3.28 -3.25
CA ALA A 32 12.92 3.94 -2.96
C ALA A 32 12.59 5.20 -3.81
N HIS A 33 13.36 5.49 -4.87
CA HIS A 33 13.16 6.58 -5.80
C HIS A 33 11.94 6.40 -6.71
N GLN A 34 11.59 5.17 -7.07
CA GLN A 34 10.34 4.90 -7.77
C GLN A 34 9.35 4.26 -6.80
N LYS A 35 8.61 5.10 -6.06
CA LYS A 35 7.50 4.70 -5.16
C LYS A 35 6.33 4.12 -5.96
N ARG A 36 6.54 2.92 -6.52
CA ARG A 36 5.58 2.25 -7.39
C ARG A 36 4.54 1.50 -6.58
N LEU A 37 4.80 1.17 -5.32
CA LEU A 37 3.86 0.47 -4.45
C LEU A 37 3.09 1.47 -3.57
N ILE A 38 1.76 1.42 -3.64
CA ILE A 38 0.85 2.28 -2.86
C ILE A 38 0.02 1.38 -1.94
N PRO A 39 0.44 1.20 -0.68
CA PRO A 39 -0.33 0.45 0.30
C PRO A 39 -1.52 1.28 0.78
N ILE A 40 -2.70 0.67 0.75
CA ILE A 40 -3.97 1.23 1.19
C ILE A 40 -4.49 0.38 2.34
N LYS A 41 -4.74 1.02 3.49
CA LYS A 41 -5.47 0.40 4.58
C LYS A 41 -6.93 0.76 4.44
N TYR A 42 -7.71 -0.14 3.85
CA TYR A 42 -9.14 0.09 3.57
C TYR A 42 -10.03 -0.24 4.79
N LYS A 43 -9.65 -1.25 5.58
CA LYS A 43 -10.36 -1.70 6.78
C LYS A 43 -9.47 -1.64 8.01
N ALA A 44 -10.08 -1.51 9.18
CA ALA A 44 -9.38 -1.66 10.44
C ALA A 44 -8.85 -3.09 10.51
N MET A 45 -7.53 -3.24 10.58
CA MET A 45 -6.89 -4.54 10.71
C MET A 45 -6.82 -4.91 12.18
N LYS A 46 -7.11 -6.17 12.49
CA LYS A 46 -6.88 -6.71 13.83
C LYS A 46 -5.44 -7.16 14.01
N LYS A 47 -4.79 -7.54 12.92
CA LYS A 47 -3.39 -7.99 12.89
C LYS A 47 -2.42 -6.83 12.64
N GLU A 48 -1.16 -7.05 13.03
CA GLU A 48 -0.10 -6.05 12.86
C GLU A 48 0.16 -5.75 11.38
N PHE A 49 0.51 -4.49 11.11
CA PHE A 49 0.86 -4.04 9.78
C PHE A 49 2.23 -4.61 9.38
N PRO A 50 2.37 -5.19 8.17
CA PRO A 50 3.58 -5.90 7.81
C PRO A 50 4.76 -4.92 7.72
N SER A 51 5.85 -5.25 8.43
CA SER A 51 7.03 -4.39 8.58
C SER A 51 7.68 -4.02 7.24
N ILE A 52 7.55 -4.88 6.23
CA ILE A 52 8.07 -4.65 4.87
C ILE A 52 7.42 -3.43 4.18
N LEU A 53 6.16 -3.11 4.55
CA LEU A 53 5.42 -1.97 4.02
C LEU A 53 5.58 -0.70 4.89
N ARG A 54 6.24 -0.80 6.05
CA ARG A 54 6.39 0.31 7.02
C ARG A 54 7.22 1.48 6.47
N PHE A 55 8.14 1.20 5.56
CA PHE A 55 8.99 2.20 4.92
C PHE A 55 8.29 2.94 3.77
N ILE A 56 7.05 2.55 3.44
CA ILE A 56 6.26 3.11 2.35
C ILE A 56 5.12 3.95 2.92
N THR A 57 4.80 5.05 2.26
CA THR A 57 3.68 5.91 2.65
C THR A 57 2.36 5.17 2.45
N VAL A 58 1.69 4.82 3.56
CA VAL A 58 0.39 4.13 3.56
C VAL A 58 -0.76 5.14 3.47
N CYS A 59 -1.74 4.86 2.63
CA CYS A 59 -3.01 5.60 2.58
C CYS A 59 -4.03 4.93 3.52
N ASP A 60 -4.32 5.57 4.65
CA ASP A 60 -5.29 5.06 5.63
C ASP A 60 -6.70 5.62 5.37
N TYR A 61 -7.65 4.74 5.07
CA TYR A 61 -9.07 5.04 4.87
C TYR A 61 -9.88 4.88 6.16
N THR A 62 -9.31 4.25 7.20
CA THR A 62 -10.03 3.92 8.43
C THR A 62 -10.19 5.12 9.36
N ASN A 63 -9.35 6.14 9.22
CA ASN A 63 -9.43 7.35 10.01
C ASN A 63 -10.45 8.33 9.37
N PRO A 64 -11.54 8.69 10.09
CA PRO A 64 -12.59 9.55 9.55
C PRO A 64 -12.07 10.94 9.14
N CYS A 65 -11.01 11.45 9.78
CA CYS A 65 -10.39 12.74 9.43
C CYS A 65 -9.62 12.69 8.09
N THR A 66 -9.01 11.55 7.75
CA THR A 66 -8.26 11.40 6.49
C THR A 66 -9.14 10.89 5.35
N LYS A 67 -10.34 10.40 5.65
CA LYS A 67 -11.29 9.84 4.67
C LYS A 67 -11.67 10.84 3.58
N SER A 68 -11.85 12.12 3.91
CA SER A 68 -12.14 13.19 2.93
C SER A 68 -10.98 13.48 1.98
N TRP A 69 -9.74 13.31 2.44
CA TRP A 69 -8.52 13.55 1.66
C TRP A 69 -7.93 12.29 1.03
N PHE A 70 -8.49 11.13 1.34
CA PHE A 70 -7.99 9.83 0.93
C PHE A 70 -7.94 9.70 -0.60
N TRP A 71 -9.04 10.00 -1.27
CA TRP A 71 -9.13 9.90 -2.74
C TRP A 71 -8.19 10.89 -3.43
N THR A 72 -8.06 12.09 -2.90
CA THR A 72 -7.12 13.10 -3.40
C THR A 72 -5.67 12.63 -3.27
N ARG A 73 -5.31 12.02 -2.14
CA ARG A 73 -3.97 11.43 -1.92
C ARG A 73 -3.71 10.25 -2.85
N LEU A 74 -4.69 9.36 -3.01
CA LEU A 74 -4.59 8.20 -3.89
C LEU A 74 -4.45 8.63 -5.36
N ALA A 75 -5.29 9.56 -5.82
CA ALA A 75 -5.23 10.10 -7.18
C ALA A 75 -3.87 10.74 -7.46
N LYS A 76 -3.36 11.56 -6.53
CA LYS A 76 -2.02 12.15 -6.63
C LYS A 76 -0.92 11.08 -6.65
N ALA A 77 -1.05 10.04 -5.83
CA ALA A 77 -0.12 8.93 -5.82
C ALA A 77 -0.18 8.11 -7.12
N LEU A 78 -1.32 8.05 -7.82
CA LEU A 78 -1.46 7.38 -9.10
C LEU A 78 -0.99 8.25 -10.28
N SER A 79 -1.13 9.57 -10.17
CA SER A 79 -0.82 10.53 -11.25
C SER A 79 0.66 10.92 -11.35
N LEU A 80 1.46 10.66 -10.33
CA LEU A 80 2.90 10.93 -10.38
C LEU A 80 3.55 10.02 -11.46
N PRO A 81 4.49 10.54 -12.26
CA PRO A 81 5.14 9.78 -13.33
C PRO A 81 5.96 8.58 -12.83
#